data_AF-A0A950G7V7-F1
#
_entry.id   AF-A0A950G7V7-F1
#
_cell.length_a   1.000
_cell.length_b   1.000
_cell.length_c   1.000
_cell.angle_alpha   90.00
_cell.angle_beta   90.00
_cell.angle_gamma   90.00
#
_symmetry.space_group_name_H-M   'P 1'
#
loop_
_entity.id
_entity.type
_entity.pdbx_description
1 polymer ?
#
loop_
_entity_poly.entity_id
_entity_poly.type
_entity_poly.pdbx_seq_one_letter_code
_entity_poly.pdbx_strand_id
1 'polypeptide(L)'
;GAQKLVRIDVSGAGSSRSARRIAMAVANSPLVKTAIAGEDANWGRIVMAVGKAGEPADRDRLSVAIGGVWMARDGGVVPGYDEAPVVAHMKGREVDIAIDLGLGRGKATAWTCDLTHGYIDINGSYRS
;
A
#
# COMPACT_ATOMS: atom_id res chain seq x y z
N GLY A 1 -13.98 -12.83 -6.04
CA GLY A 1 -13.89 -11.72 -5.08
C GLY A 1 -12.99 -10.63 -5.61
N ALA A 2 -11.68 -10.89 -5.68
CA ALA A 2 -10.68 -9.92 -6.13
C ALA A 2 -10.95 -9.40 -7.56
N GLN A 3 -10.74 -8.09 -7.76
CA GLN A 3 -10.81 -7.42 -9.06
C GLN A 3 -9.45 -6.84 -9.46
N LYS A 4 -8.59 -6.51 -8.49
CA LYS A 4 -7.26 -5.92 -8.70
C LYS A 4 -6.16 -6.77 -8.06
N LEU A 5 -5.06 -6.95 -8.78
CA LEU A 5 -3.79 -7.48 -8.27
C LEU A 5 -2.97 -6.31 -7.74
N VAL A 6 -2.40 -6.47 -6.55
CA VAL A 6 -1.65 -5.40 -5.88
C VAL A 6 -0.24 -5.88 -5.57
N ARG A 7 0.75 -5.13 -6.04
CA ARG A 7 2.16 -5.31 -5.72
C ARG A 7 2.58 -4.23 -4.73
N ILE A 8 3.20 -4.64 -3.63
CA ILE A 8 3.71 -3.73 -2.61
C ILE A 8 5.21 -3.95 -2.48
N ASP A 9 5.99 -2.97 -2.93
CA ASP A 9 7.44 -2.95 -2.77
C ASP A 9 7.80 -2.06 -1.57
N VAL A 10 8.49 -2.63 -0.59
CA VAL A 10 9.04 -1.91 0.56
C VAL A 10 10.55 -1.87 0.45
N SER A 11 11.14 -0.68 0.54
CA SER A 11 12.57 -0.42 0.59
C SER A 11 12.95 0.49 1.75
N GLY A 12 14.24 0.71 1.94
CA GLY A 12 14.73 1.61 2.98
C GLY A 12 14.55 1.07 4.40
N ALA A 13 14.15 -0.18 4.62
CA ALA A 13 13.98 -0.72 5.97
C ALA A 13 15.33 -1.05 6.63
N GLY A 14 15.35 -1.18 7.96
CA GLY A 14 16.57 -1.59 8.69
C GLY A 14 17.07 -3.00 8.33
N SER A 15 16.18 -3.89 7.87
CA SER A 15 16.51 -5.23 7.37
C SER A 15 15.43 -5.74 6.41
N SER A 16 15.72 -6.75 5.59
CA SER A 16 14.70 -7.37 4.71
C SER A 16 13.59 -8.07 5.49
N ARG A 17 13.88 -8.55 6.73
CA ARG A 17 12.85 -9.08 7.63
C ARG A 17 11.87 -8.00 8.07
N SER A 18 12.40 -6.83 8.43
CA SER A 18 11.61 -5.64 8.77
C SER A 18 10.74 -5.22 7.57
N ALA A 19 11.37 -5.07 6.39
CA ALA A 19 10.68 -4.73 5.15
C ALA A 19 9.52 -5.69 4.85
N ARG A 20 9.75 -7.01 5.01
CA ARG A 20 8.72 -8.03 4.79
C ARG A 20 7.55 -7.89 5.76
N ARG A 21 7.81 -7.61 7.04
CA ARG A 21 6.74 -7.40 8.03
C ARG A 21 5.89 -6.19 7.70
N ILE A 22 6.52 -5.09 7.27
CA ILE A 22 5.81 -3.89 6.81
C ILE A 22 5.00 -4.18 5.54
N ALA A 23 5.59 -4.83 4.55
CA ALA A 23 4.90 -5.19 3.31
C ALA A 23 3.65 -6.04 3.59
N MET A 24 3.76 -7.03 4.48
CA MET A 24 2.64 -7.87 4.89
C MET A 24 1.58 -7.10 5.70
N ALA A 25 1.99 -6.14 6.54
CA ALA A 25 1.05 -5.30 7.30
C ALA A 25 0.19 -4.44 6.36
N VAL A 26 0.80 -3.85 5.33
CA VAL A 26 0.08 -3.10 4.27
C VAL A 26 -0.80 -4.05 3.45
N ALA A 27 -0.25 -5.18 3.01
CA ALA A 27 -0.93 -6.18 2.19
C ALA A 27 -2.19 -6.76 2.85
N ASN A 28 -2.19 -6.87 4.18
CA ASN A 28 -3.29 -7.43 4.98
C ASN A 28 -4.23 -6.36 5.54
N SER A 29 -3.97 -5.07 5.32
CA SER A 29 -4.81 -3.99 5.86
C SER A 29 -6.16 -3.91 5.14
N PRO A 30 -7.30 -4.13 5.81
CA PRO A 30 -8.61 -4.00 5.17
C PRO A 30 -8.87 -2.59 4.64
N LEU A 31 -8.37 -1.55 5.32
CA LEU A 31 -8.52 -0.16 4.88
C LEU A 31 -7.75 0.11 3.58
N VAL A 32 -6.55 -0.43 3.44
CA VAL A 32 -5.78 -0.33 2.18
C VAL A 32 -6.50 -1.09 1.07
N LYS A 33 -6.89 -2.34 1.32
CA LYS A 33 -7.56 -3.19 0.32
C LYS A 33 -8.90 -2.62 -0.15
N THR A 34 -9.65 -1.95 0.72
CA THR A 34 -10.92 -1.29 0.35
C THR A 34 -10.71 0.04 -0.36
N ALA A 35 -9.65 0.80 -0.03
CA ALA A 35 -9.28 1.98 -0.81
C ALA A 35 -8.95 1.60 -2.25
N ILE A 36 -8.18 0.52 -2.44
CA ILE A 36 -7.86 -0.02 -3.76
C ILE A 36 -9.11 -0.51 -4.51
N ALA A 37 -10.04 -1.19 -3.83
CA ALA A 37 -11.32 -1.58 -4.42
C ALA A 37 -12.14 -0.38 -4.89
N GLY A 38 -12.11 0.72 -4.13
CA GLY A 38 -12.79 1.98 -4.46
C GLY A 38 -12.01 2.90 -5.40
N GLU A 39 -10.87 2.45 -5.93
CA GLU A 39 -9.98 3.25 -6.80
C GLU A 39 -9.50 4.56 -6.15
N ASP A 40 -9.46 4.58 -4.81
CA ASP A 40 -9.06 5.71 -3.98
C ASP A 40 -7.56 5.61 -3.63
N ALA A 41 -6.78 6.60 -4.05
CA ALA A 41 -5.33 6.70 -3.88
C ALA A 41 -4.93 7.14 -2.45
N ASN A 42 -5.53 6.53 -1.44
CA ASN A 42 -5.42 6.97 -0.06
C ASN A 42 -4.12 6.52 0.60
N TRP A 43 -3.04 7.28 0.38
CA TRP A 43 -1.72 6.99 0.96
C TRP A 43 -1.69 7.10 2.49
N GLY A 44 -2.60 7.88 3.11
CA GLY A 44 -2.73 7.95 4.56
C GLY A 44 -3.05 6.58 5.19
N ARG A 45 -3.89 5.76 4.53
CA ARG A 45 -4.17 4.37 4.97
C ARG A 45 -2.94 3.46 4.84
N ILE A 46 -2.06 3.73 3.87
CA ILE A 46 -0.79 3.01 3.71
C ILE A 46 0.14 3.35 4.88
N VAL A 47 0.32 4.64 5.19
CA VAL A 47 1.14 5.11 6.31
C VAL A 47 0.66 4.55 7.64
N MET A 48 -0.66 4.54 7.87
CA MET A 48 -1.25 3.90 9.04
C MET A 48 -0.88 2.41 9.15
N ALA A 49 -0.95 1.67 8.03
CA ALA A 49 -0.61 0.25 8.01
C ALA A 49 0.89 0.00 8.25
N VAL A 50 1.77 0.87 7.75
CA VAL A 50 3.21 0.85 8.06
C VAL A 50 3.43 1.06 9.56
N GLY A 51 2.81 2.08 10.17
CA GLY A 51 2.93 2.34 11.61
C GLY A 51 2.43 1.19 12.49
N LYS A 52 1.40 0.47 12.03
CA LYS A 52 0.86 -0.72 12.72
C LYS A 52 1.78 -1.96 12.63
N ALA A 53 2.79 -1.98 11.75
CA ALA A 53 3.63 -3.16 11.53
C ALA A 53 4.50 -3.55 12.74
N GLY A 54 4.71 -2.62 13.69
CA GLY A 54 5.58 -2.84 14.85
C GLY A 54 7.05 -3.00 14.47
N GLU A 55 7.46 -2.32 13.41
CA GLU A 55 8.82 -2.26 12.89
C GLU A 55 9.31 -0.80 12.91
N PRO A 56 10.63 -0.55 12.94
CA PRO A 56 11.16 0.80 12.86
C PRO A 56 10.64 1.52 11.61
N ALA A 57 9.98 2.66 11.83
CA ALA A 57 9.53 3.57 10.81
C ALA A 57 9.63 4.98 11.37
N ASP A 58 10.21 5.90 10.58
CA ASP A 58 10.25 7.32 10.91
C ASP A 58 9.29 8.03 9.98
N ARG A 59 8.31 8.73 10.56
CA ARG A 59 7.29 9.45 9.80
C ARG A 59 7.94 10.48 8.87
N ASP A 60 8.98 11.16 9.34
CA ASP A 60 9.58 12.30 8.63
C ASP A 60 10.56 11.85 7.53
N ARG A 61 10.71 10.54 7.31
CA ARG A 61 11.56 9.94 6.26
C ARG A 61 10.78 9.06 5.30
N LEU A 62 9.53 8.74 5.65
CA LEU A 62 8.71 7.81 4.90
C LEU A 62 8.25 8.44 3.58
N SER A 63 8.36 7.67 2.51
CA SER A 63 7.92 8.04 1.17
C SER A 63 6.96 7.00 0.61
N VAL A 64 5.93 7.44 -0.13
CA VAL A 64 4.93 6.55 -0.75
C VAL A 64 4.69 6.96 -2.20
N ALA A 65 4.71 5.98 -3.10
CA ALA A 65 4.28 6.11 -4.47
C ALA A 65 3.22 5.08 -4.85
N ILE A 66 2.36 5.46 -5.78
CA ILE A 66 1.42 4.56 -6.45
C ILE A 66 1.61 4.74 -7.96
N GLY A 67 1.68 3.64 -8.71
CA GLY A 67 1.86 3.69 -10.16
C GLY A 67 3.14 4.41 -10.61
N GLY A 68 4.17 4.39 -9.78
CA GLY A 68 5.43 5.10 -10.01
C GLY A 68 5.42 6.60 -9.69
N VAL A 69 4.29 7.16 -9.26
CA VAL A 69 4.16 8.58 -8.88
C VAL A 69 4.26 8.74 -7.37
N TRP A 70 5.23 9.52 -6.92
CA TRP A 70 5.43 9.82 -5.50
C TRP A 70 4.42 10.86 -5.03
N MET A 71 3.54 10.46 -4.12
CA MET A 71 2.53 11.35 -3.51
C MET A 71 3.08 11.98 -2.23
N ALA A 72 3.88 11.20 -1.50
CA ALA A 72 4.57 11.63 -0.30
C ALA A 72 6.06 11.29 -0.38
N ARG A 73 6.91 12.23 0.04
CA ARG A 73 8.35 12.05 0.22
C ARG A 73 8.82 12.73 1.48
N ASP A 74 9.78 12.10 2.16
CA ASP A 74 10.42 12.63 3.37
C ASP A 74 9.37 13.14 4.38
N GLY A 75 8.32 12.33 4.59
CA GLY A 75 7.24 12.58 5.55
C GLY A 75 6.20 13.64 5.16
N GLY A 76 6.34 14.30 4.01
CA GLY A 76 5.42 15.32 3.52
C GLY A 76 4.81 14.99 2.16
N VAL A 77 3.75 15.69 1.79
CA VAL A 77 3.20 15.65 0.43
C VAL A 77 4.20 16.28 -0.53
N VAL A 78 4.41 15.67 -1.70
CA VAL A 78 5.31 16.21 -2.73
C VAL A 78 4.77 17.57 -3.22
N PRO A 79 5.58 18.66 -3.21
CA PRO A 79 5.16 19.94 -3.73
C PRO A 79 4.76 19.85 -5.21
N GLY A 80 3.61 20.44 -5.56
CA GLY A 80 3.10 20.39 -6.93
C GLY A 80 2.64 19.00 -7.39
N TYR A 81 2.32 18.10 -6.45
CA TYR A 81 1.78 16.78 -6.74
C TYR A 81 0.54 16.85 -7.67
N ASP A 82 0.63 16.14 -8.80
CA ASP A 82 -0.48 15.89 -9.71
C ASP A 82 -1.03 14.49 -9.47
N GLU A 83 -2.32 14.44 -9.11
CA GLU A 83 -3.03 13.21 -8.78
C GLU A 83 -3.55 12.46 -10.03
N ALA A 84 -3.70 13.14 -11.17
CA ALA A 84 -4.24 12.56 -12.39
C ALA A 84 -3.59 11.22 -12.81
N PRO A 85 -2.24 11.07 -12.85
CA PRO A 85 -1.62 9.79 -13.20
C PRO A 85 -1.88 8.70 -12.17
N VAL A 86 -1.99 9.05 -10.88
CA VAL A 86 -2.29 8.07 -9.82
C VAL A 86 -3.72 7.57 -9.94
N VAL A 87 -4.69 8.46 -10.16
CA VAL A 87 -6.10 8.08 -10.39
C VAL A 87 -6.23 7.21 -11.63
N ALA A 88 -5.52 7.52 -12.71
CA ALA A 88 -5.49 6.66 -13.90
C ALA A 88 -4.93 5.27 -13.59
N HIS A 89 -3.85 5.18 -12.82
CA HIS A 89 -3.26 3.91 -12.37
C HIS A 89 -4.22 3.10 -11.51
N MET A 90 -4.92 3.76 -10.58
CA MET A 90 -5.86 3.12 -9.66
C MET A 90 -7.06 2.49 -10.36
N LYS A 91 -7.44 2.95 -11.56
CA LYS A 91 -8.46 2.33 -12.42
C LYS A 91 -8.00 1.02 -13.07
N GLY A 92 -6.69 0.80 -13.13
CA GLY A 92 -6.10 -0.42 -13.67
C GLY A 92 -6.46 -1.68 -12.87
N ARG A 93 -6.15 -2.84 -13.45
CA ARG A 93 -6.26 -4.15 -12.78
C ARG A 93 -5.03 -4.50 -11.95
N GLU A 94 -3.91 -3.81 -12.19
CA GLU A 94 -2.65 -4.00 -11.49
C GLU A 94 -2.29 -2.70 -10.79
N VAL A 95 -2.14 -2.75 -9.47
CA VAL A 95 -1.84 -1.59 -8.64
C VAL A 95 -0.48 -1.78 -8.00
N ASP A 96 0.44 -0.88 -8.31
CA ASP A 96 1.79 -0.88 -7.76
C ASP A 96 1.88 0.15 -6.65
N ILE A 97 2.35 -0.27 -5.49
CA ILE A 97 2.61 0.56 -4.32
C ILE A 97 4.09 0.44 -3.99
N ALA A 98 4.79 1.57 -3.90
CA ALA A 98 6.16 1.62 -3.42
C ALA A 98 6.22 2.42 -2.11
N ILE A 99 6.93 1.88 -1.13
CA ILE A 99 7.14 2.48 0.19
C ILE A 99 8.63 2.49 0.47
N ASP A 100 9.21 3.66 0.72
CA ASP A 100 10.60 3.79 1.17
C ASP A 100 10.64 4.35 2.59
N LEU A 101 11.36 3.67 3.49
CA LEU A 101 11.49 4.10 4.88
C LEU A 101 12.74 4.95 5.16
N GLY A 102 13.71 5.00 4.25
CA GLY A 102 14.97 5.73 4.44
C GLY A 102 15.90 5.20 5.55
N LEU A 103 15.52 4.20 6.34
CA LEU A 103 16.27 3.72 7.52
C LEU A 103 17.45 2.80 7.21
N GLY A 104 17.54 2.21 6.02
CA GLY A 104 18.57 1.22 5.70
C GLY A 104 18.47 0.64 4.29
N ARG A 105 18.91 -0.62 4.12
CA ARG A 105 18.97 -1.31 2.81
C ARG A 105 18.02 -2.51 2.70
N GLY A 106 17.21 -2.75 3.72
CA GLY A 106 16.23 -3.82 3.74
C GLY A 106 15.16 -3.61 2.67
N LYS A 107 14.84 -4.69 1.95
CA LYS A 107 13.83 -4.68 0.89
C LYS A 107 12.96 -5.94 0.95
N ALA A 108 11.70 -5.81 0.59
CA ALA A 108 10.80 -6.94 0.38
C ALA A 108 9.64 -6.54 -0.54
N THR A 109 9.10 -7.52 -1.25
CA THR A 109 7.88 -7.38 -2.05
C THR A 109 6.79 -8.29 -1.47
N ALA A 110 5.57 -7.79 -1.38
CA ALA A 110 4.38 -8.58 -1.08
C ALA A 110 3.35 -8.42 -2.21
N TRP A 111 2.56 -9.47 -2.42
CA TRP A 111 1.44 -9.45 -3.36
C TRP A 111 0.15 -9.64 -2.57
N THR A 112 -0.88 -8.89 -2.93
CA THR A 112 -2.23 -9.01 -2.37
C THR A 112 -3.25 -8.67 -3.44
N CYS A 113 -4.51 -8.60 -3.04
CA CYS A 113 -5.61 -8.12 -3.87
C CYS A 113 -6.39 -7.01 -3.14
N ASP A 114 -7.39 -6.47 -3.79
CA ASP A 114 -8.40 -5.63 -3.16
C ASP A 114 -9.37 -6.42 -2.26
N LEU A 115 -10.21 -5.71 -1.49
CA LEU A 115 -11.28 -6.27 -0.67
C LEU A 115 -12.61 -5.70 -1.15
N THR A 116 -13.40 -6.54 -1.83
CA THR A 116 -14.62 -6.13 -2.55
C THR A 116 -15.88 -6.69 -1.89
N HIS A 117 -17.05 -6.13 -2.25
CA HIS A 117 -18.34 -6.74 -1.92
C HIS A 117 -18.43 -8.20 -2.38
N GLY A 118 -17.96 -8.51 -3.60
CA GLY A 118 -17.96 -9.87 -4.10
C GLY A 118 -17.14 -10.86 -3.26
N TYR A 119 -16.13 -10.41 -2.51
CA TYR A 119 -15.47 -11.27 -1.52
C TYR A 119 -16.41 -11.62 -0.36
N ILE A 120 -17.18 -10.66 0.13
CA ILE A 120 -18.17 -10.84 1.20
C ILE A 120 -19.33 -11.70 0.71
N ASP A 121 -19.87 -11.44 -0.48
CA ASP A 121 -20.99 -12.21 -1.02
C ASP A 121 -20.64 -13.68 -1.17
N ILE A 122 -19.46 -13.98 -1.71
CA ILE A 122 -18.96 -15.36 -1.86
C ILE A 122 -18.82 -16.01 -0.50
N ASN A 123 -18.16 -15.37 0.48
CA ASN A 123 -17.80 -16.04 1.73
C ASN A 123 -18.87 -15.98 2.83
N GLY A 124 -19.80 -15.02 2.75
CA GLY A 124 -20.88 -14.80 3.71
C GLY A 124 -22.13 -15.63 3.44
N SER A 125 -22.33 -16.10 2.20
CA SER A 125 -23.53 -16.83 1.78
C SER A 125 -23.40 -18.37 1.74
N TYR A 126 -22.21 -18.93 2.04
CA TYR A 126 -21.97 -20.39 1.92
C TYR A 126 -22.86 -21.29 2.78
N ARG A 127 -23.49 -20.75 3.85
CA ARG A 127 -24.28 -21.53 4.82
C ARG A 127 -25.60 -20.86 5.20
N SER A 128 -26.08 -19.93 4.39
CA SER A 128 -27.38 -19.26 4.55
C SER A 128 -28.34 -19.70 3.46
#